data_AF-A0A5E4GMQ3-F1
#
_entry.id   AF-A0A5E4GMQ3-F1
#
_cell.length_a   1.000
_cell.length_b   1.000
_cell.length_c   1.000
_cell.angle_alpha   90.00
_cell.angle_beta   90.00
_cell.angle_gamma   90.00
#
_symmetry.space_group_name_H-M   'P 1'
#
loop_
_entity.id
_entity.type
_entity.pdbx_description
1 polymer ?
#
loop_
_entity_poly.entity_id
_entity_poly.type
_entity_poly.pdbx_seq_one_letter_code
_entity_poly.pdbx_strand_id
1 'polypeptide(L)'
;MIDELQGLKHLDVLSLTVGSISCFENLDSHHILVTCTLTLCLKGEDYGNPSRYLDLSPVAMANLKCLDTLQIESIVDVYSTWITRLENPNCFLGLQFLEVGRCTNLKNLEWLVFAPNLIHLHVYCCSKMTTILGLNRTETTPFAKLTVLLLGKLPHLWRICENPLPVPFLKKILIHGCPVLTRLPLNSSSAQTSNLIIEGEDEWWNGLEWEDQAARNAFLPCFRPYNVRSLVQVRRGFSQMSVH
;
A
#
# COMPACT_ATOMS: atom_id res chain seq x y z
N MET A 1 -0.61 -28.55 4.17
CA MET A 1 -0.22 -27.13 4.11
C MET A 1 0.50 -26.67 5.37
N ILE A 2 -0.13 -26.63 6.55
CA ILE A 2 0.56 -26.14 7.77
C ILE A 2 1.67 -27.08 8.24
N ASP A 3 1.44 -28.40 8.21
CA ASP A 3 2.47 -29.39 8.59
C ASP A 3 3.70 -29.36 7.65
N GLU A 4 3.52 -28.94 6.40
CA GLU A 4 4.61 -28.83 5.41
C GLU A 4 5.46 -27.57 5.61
N LEU A 5 4.87 -26.49 6.13
CA LEU A 5 5.59 -25.25 6.43
C LEU A 5 6.52 -25.43 7.65
N GLN A 6 6.21 -26.38 8.54
CA GLN A 6 6.92 -26.64 9.81
C GLN A 6 8.36 -27.13 9.60
N GLY A 7 8.67 -27.67 8.41
CA GLY A 7 10.01 -28.15 8.02
C GLY A 7 10.89 -27.12 7.32
N LEU A 8 10.37 -25.94 6.98
CA LEU A 8 11.09 -24.94 6.19
C LEU A 8 11.89 -23.98 7.10
N LYS A 9 13.17 -24.28 7.32
CA LYS A 9 14.06 -23.47 8.17
C LYS A 9 14.46 -22.11 7.55
N HIS A 10 14.21 -21.91 6.26
CA HIS A 10 14.53 -20.70 5.50
C HIS A 10 13.46 -20.47 4.43
N LEU A 11 12.55 -19.54 4.68
CA LEU A 11 11.49 -19.18 3.75
C LEU A 11 11.39 -17.67 3.60
N ASP A 12 12.01 -17.13 2.56
CA ASP A 12 12.02 -15.68 2.31
C ASP A 12 10.67 -15.20 1.75
N VAL A 13 10.00 -16.04 0.96
CA VAL A 13 8.73 -15.70 0.30
C VAL A 13 7.69 -16.78 0.56
N LEU A 14 6.57 -16.38 1.18
CA LEU A 14 5.38 -17.20 1.32
C LEU A 14 4.27 -16.65 0.42
N SER A 15 3.93 -17.38 -0.64
CA SER A 15 2.80 -17.05 -1.51
C SER A 15 1.63 -17.97 -1.21
N LEU A 16 0.48 -17.39 -0.89
CA LEU A 16 -0.76 -18.09 -0.58
C LEU A 16 -1.85 -17.63 -1.55
N THR A 17 -2.48 -18.60 -2.19
CA THR A 17 -3.72 -18.37 -2.94
C THR A 17 -4.87 -18.48 -1.96
N VAL A 18 -5.57 -17.37 -1.74
CA VAL A 18 -6.71 -17.25 -0.84
C VAL A 18 -7.97 -17.69 -1.60
N GLY A 19 -8.20 -19.00 -1.66
CA GLY A 19 -9.44 -19.58 -2.17
C GLY A 19 -10.59 -19.52 -1.15
N SER A 20 -10.26 -19.50 0.15
CA SER A 20 -11.17 -19.48 1.31
C SER A 20 -10.59 -18.63 2.45
N ILE A 21 -11.47 -18.03 3.26
CA ILE A 21 -11.16 -17.16 4.41
C ILE A 21 -10.38 -17.93 5.51
N SER A 22 -10.48 -19.27 5.51
CA SER A 22 -9.89 -20.16 6.52
C SER A 22 -8.39 -20.42 6.39
N CYS A 23 -7.71 -19.91 5.35
CA CYS A 23 -6.26 -20.12 5.17
C CYS A 23 -5.43 -19.54 6.33
N PHE A 24 -5.98 -18.59 7.09
CA PHE A 24 -5.26 -17.86 8.13
C PHE A 24 -5.70 -18.15 9.56
N GLU A 25 -6.81 -18.87 9.77
CA GLU A 25 -7.36 -19.15 11.12
C GLU A 25 -6.41 -19.98 12.00
N ASN A 26 -5.39 -20.61 11.41
CA ASN A 26 -4.43 -21.47 12.09
C ASN A 26 -2.99 -20.93 12.08
N LEU A 27 -2.77 -19.67 11.71
CA LEU A 27 -1.41 -19.08 11.74
C LEU A 27 -0.88 -18.91 13.17
N ASP A 28 -1.75 -18.49 14.09
CA ASP A 28 -1.38 -18.24 15.48
C ASP A 28 -1.04 -19.54 16.23
N SER A 29 -1.64 -20.66 15.84
CA SER A 29 -1.52 -21.94 16.55
C SER A 29 -0.22 -22.70 16.28
N HIS A 30 0.55 -22.35 15.24
CA HIS A 30 1.65 -23.21 14.79
C HIS A 30 3.06 -22.62 14.91
N HIS A 31 3.26 -21.35 15.30
CA HIS A 31 4.58 -20.68 15.39
C HIS A 31 5.43 -20.65 14.09
N ILE A 32 4.99 -21.31 13.01
CA ILE A 32 5.79 -21.53 11.79
C ILE A 32 6.12 -20.24 11.05
N LEU A 33 5.18 -19.29 11.02
CA LEU A 33 5.37 -18.05 10.28
C LEU A 33 6.24 -17.02 11.01
N VAL A 34 6.52 -17.25 12.29
CA VAL A 34 7.02 -16.23 13.23
C VAL A 34 8.51 -15.94 13.09
N THR A 35 9.28 -16.74 12.34
CA THR A 35 10.76 -16.61 12.36
C THR A 35 11.45 -16.29 11.03
N CYS A 36 10.80 -16.45 9.87
CA CYS A 36 11.50 -16.26 8.58
C CYS A 36 10.72 -15.54 7.46
N THR A 37 9.42 -15.30 7.58
CA THR A 37 8.64 -14.79 6.43
C THR A 37 8.93 -13.31 6.19
N LEU A 38 9.70 -13.01 5.14
CA LEU A 38 10.04 -11.64 4.70
C LEU A 38 8.93 -11.08 3.82
N THR A 39 8.45 -11.88 2.86
CA THR A 39 7.38 -11.52 1.91
C THR A 39 6.15 -12.42 2.05
N LEU A 40 4.97 -11.83 2.21
CA LEU A 40 3.67 -12.52 2.15
C LEU A 40 2.90 -12.06 0.91
N CYS A 41 2.53 -13.00 0.04
CA CYS A 41 1.71 -12.73 -1.14
C CYS A 41 0.34 -13.39 -1.01
N LEU A 42 -0.72 -12.60 -1.09
CA LEU A 42 -2.12 -13.00 -0.92
C LEU A 42 -2.86 -12.80 -2.23
N LYS A 43 -3.21 -13.90 -2.90
CA LYS A 43 -3.86 -13.85 -4.22
C LYS A 43 -5.27 -14.42 -4.17
N GLY A 44 -6.26 -13.65 -4.60
CA GLY A 44 -7.61 -14.16 -4.80
C GLY A 44 -7.70 -15.04 -6.05
N GLU A 45 -8.63 -15.99 -6.01
CA GLU A 45 -9.02 -16.77 -7.18
C GLU A 45 -10.11 -16.04 -7.98
N ASP A 46 -9.95 -16.12 -9.30
CA ASP A 46 -10.68 -15.53 -10.43
C ASP A 46 -12.14 -15.00 -10.22
N TYR A 47 -12.51 -14.04 -11.08
CA TYR A 47 -13.65 -13.09 -11.04
C TYR A 47 -15.09 -13.65 -10.89
N GLY A 48 -15.28 -14.93 -10.55
CA GLY A 48 -16.58 -15.62 -10.54
C GLY A 48 -17.34 -15.61 -9.22
N ASN A 49 -16.72 -15.29 -8.08
CA ASN A 49 -17.41 -15.29 -6.78
C ASN A 49 -17.32 -13.93 -6.07
N PRO A 50 -18.43 -13.16 -5.98
CA PRO A 50 -18.46 -11.82 -5.40
C PRO A 50 -18.31 -11.78 -3.86
N SER A 51 -18.28 -12.92 -3.18
CA SER A 51 -18.33 -13.02 -1.71
C SER A 51 -16.96 -13.27 -1.04
N ARG A 52 -15.85 -12.87 -1.66
CA ARG A 52 -14.49 -13.14 -1.14
C ARG A 52 -13.86 -11.92 -0.47
N TYR A 53 -14.02 -11.81 0.83
CA TYR A 53 -13.27 -10.86 1.64
C TYR A 53 -12.01 -11.52 2.23
N LEU A 54 -11.00 -10.71 2.52
CA LEU A 54 -9.83 -11.09 3.30
C LEU A 54 -9.90 -10.39 4.65
N ASP A 55 -9.92 -11.17 5.72
CA ASP A 55 -9.69 -10.66 7.07
C ASP A 55 -8.19 -10.64 7.36
N LEU A 56 -7.60 -9.46 7.50
CA LEU A 56 -6.19 -9.29 7.86
C LEU A 56 -5.93 -9.47 9.37
N SER A 57 -6.97 -9.70 10.18
CA SER A 57 -6.82 -9.86 11.64
C SER A 57 -5.83 -10.96 12.01
N PRO A 58 -5.89 -12.18 11.43
CA PRO A 58 -4.92 -13.22 11.77
C PRO A 58 -3.49 -12.87 11.38
N VAL A 59 -3.28 -12.17 10.25
CA VAL A 59 -1.93 -11.71 9.83
C VAL A 59 -1.38 -10.69 10.82
N ALA A 60 -2.23 -9.78 11.28
CA ALA A 60 -1.89 -8.77 12.26
C ALA A 60 -1.60 -9.38 13.65
N MET A 61 -2.37 -10.39 14.06
CA MET A 61 -2.26 -11.11 15.33
C MET A 61 -1.06 -12.06 15.38
N ALA A 62 -0.70 -12.67 14.24
CA ALA A 62 0.49 -13.51 14.11
C ALA A 62 1.79 -12.74 14.40
N ASN A 63 1.74 -11.40 14.48
CA ASN A 63 2.85 -10.50 14.81
C ASN A 63 4.13 -10.91 14.07
N LEU A 64 4.01 -11.01 12.74
CA LEU A 64 5.09 -11.42 11.85
C LEU A 64 6.19 -10.35 11.87
N LYS A 65 7.08 -10.40 12.87
CA LYS A 65 8.11 -9.38 13.13
C LYS A 65 9.04 -9.16 11.94
N CYS A 66 9.22 -10.19 11.11
CA CYS A 66 10.07 -10.18 9.93
C CYS A 66 9.34 -9.80 8.64
N LEU A 67 8.00 -9.63 8.66
CA LEU A 67 7.24 -9.29 7.47
C LEU A 67 7.58 -7.87 7.04
N ASP A 68 8.34 -7.74 5.95
CA ASP A 68 8.68 -6.45 5.35
C ASP A 68 7.84 -6.16 4.10
N THR A 69 7.31 -7.20 3.46
CA THR A 69 6.64 -7.08 2.16
C THR A 69 5.30 -7.80 2.20
N LEU A 70 4.22 -7.07 1.92
CA LEU A 70 2.88 -7.62 1.76
C LEU A 70 2.36 -7.30 0.36
N GLN A 71 1.89 -8.33 -0.34
CA GLN A 71 1.24 -8.20 -1.64
C GLN A 71 -0.18 -8.75 -1.54
N ILE A 72 -1.17 -7.98 -1.99
CA ILE A 72 -2.58 -8.37 -2.00
C ILE A 72 -3.10 -8.19 -3.43
N GLU A 73 -3.44 -9.26 -4.11
CA GLU A 73 -3.86 -9.22 -5.52
C GLU A 73 -5.19 -9.94 -5.73
N SER A 74 -6.09 -9.33 -6.51
CA SER A 74 -7.35 -9.94 -6.96
C SER A 74 -8.29 -10.41 -5.83
N ILE A 75 -8.21 -9.77 -4.66
CA ILE A 75 -9.13 -10.00 -3.55
C ILE A 75 -10.34 -9.07 -3.69
N VAL A 76 -11.57 -9.56 -3.55
CA VAL A 76 -12.74 -8.70 -3.77
C VAL A 76 -12.78 -7.58 -2.73
N ASP A 77 -12.63 -7.88 -1.43
CA ASP A 77 -12.59 -6.87 -0.36
C ASP A 77 -11.58 -7.24 0.74
N VAL A 78 -11.09 -6.25 1.48
CA VAL A 78 -10.17 -6.45 2.62
C VAL A 78 -10.73 -5.71 3.82
N TYR A 79 -10.92 -6.41 4.93
CA TYR A 79 -11.27 -5.78 6.21
C TYR A 79 -10.37 -6.30 7.33
N SER A 80 -10.43 -5.64 8.47
CA SER A 80 -9.87 -6.17 9.71
C SER A 80 -10.69 -5.72 10.90
N THR A 81 -10.94 -6.67 11.81
CA THR A 81 -11.78 -6.45 13.00
C THR A 81 -11.08 -5.61 14.07
N TRP A 82 -9.74 -5.58 14.08
CA TRP A 82 -8.98 -4.74 14.99
C TRP A 82 -9.00 -3.25 14.59
N ILE A 83 -9.26 -2.88 13.33
CA ILE A 83 -9.43 -1.45 12.97
C ILE A 83 -10.58 -0.85 13.78
N THR A 84 -11.66 -1.62 13.98
CA THR A 84 -12.85 -1.17 14.70
C THR A 84 -12.70 -1.25 16.22
N ARG A 85 -11.79 -2.10 16.74
CA ARG A 85 -11.58 -2.30 18.18
C ARG A 85 -10.34 -1.61 18.75
N LEU A 86 -9.39 -1.18 17.93
CA LEU A 86 -8.19 -0.44 18.38
C LEU A 86 -7.36 -1.13 19.48
N GLU A 87 -7.47 -2.46 19.62
CA GLU A 87 -6.88 -3.22 20.74
C GLU A 87 -5.40 -3.59 20.52
N ASN A 88 -4.79 -3.30 19.36
CA ASN A 88 -3.38 -3.65 19.11
C ASN A 88 -2.62 -2.63 18.23
N PRO A 89 -1.91 -1.65 18.82
CA PRO A 89 -1.13 -0.64 18.08
C PRO A 89 0.15 -1.19 17.42
N ASN A 90 0.52 -2.45 17.62
CA ASN A 90 1.84 -2.98 17.29
C ASN A 90 1.86 -4.02 16.15
N CYS A 91 0.88 -4.00 15.25
CA CYS A 91 0.87 -4.86 14.06
C CYS A 91 1.75 -4.25 12.94
N PHE A 92 2.23 -5.04 11.98
CA PHE A 92 2.96 -4.55 10.77
C PHE A 92 4.16 -3.61 11.00
N LEU A 93 4.79 -3.63 12.18
CA LEU A 93 5.95 -2.79 12.47
C LEU A 93 7.15 -3.06 11.54
N GLY A 94 7.27 -4.28 11.02
CA GLY A 94 8.30 -4.64 10.05
C GLY A 94 7.99 -4.20 8.61
N LEU A 95 6.73 -3.87 8.30
CA LEU A 95 6.26 -3.69 6.93
C LEU A 95 6.86 -2.43 6.29
N GLN A 96 7.60 -2.64 5.20
CA GLN A 96 8.28 -1.62 4.41
C GLN A 96 7.71 -1.49 2.99
N PHE A 97 7.17 -2.57 2.42
CA PHE A 97 6.61 -2.59 1.08
C PHE A 97 5.18 -3.15 1.10
N LEU A 98 4.25 -2.40 0.51
CA LEU A 98 2.89 -2.85 0.29
C LEU A 98 2.50 -2.69 -1.18
N GLU A 99 2.00 -3.75 -1.78
CA GLU A 99 1.35 -3.72 -3.09
C GLU A 99 -0.07 -4.26 -3.00
N VAL A 100 -1.04 -3.47 -3.50
CA VAL A 100 -2.46 -3.85 -3.55
C VAL A 100 -2.97 -3.70 -4.98
N GLY A 101 -3.33 -4.82 -5.61
CA GLY A 101 -3.71 -4.88 -7.02
C GLY A 101 -5.08 -5.51 -7.24
N ARG A 102 -5.88 -4.94 -8.14
CA ARG A 102 -7.13 -5.55 -8.63
C ARG A 102 -8.15 -5.88 -7.53
N CYS A 103 -8.14 -5.14 -6.40
CA CYS A 103 -9.08 -5.34 -5.31
C CYS A 103 -10.30 -4.44 -5.48
N THR A 104 -11.36 -4.95 -6.12
CA THR A 104 -12.40 -4.10 -6.74
C THR A 104 -13.45 -3.55 -5.77
N ASN A 105 -13.69 -4.18 -4.61
CA ASN A 105 -14.56 -3.63 -3.57
C ASN A 105 -13.83 -2.85 -2.47
N LEU A 106 -12.50 -2.94 -2.41
CA LEU A 106 -11.69 -2.27 -1.41
C LEU A 106 -11.84 -0.75 -1.49
N LYS A 107 -12.27 -0.13 -0.39
CA LYS A 107 -12.56 1.32 -0.32
C LYS A 107 -11.41 2.16 0.22
N ASN A 108 -10.62 1.61 1.14
CA ASN A 108 -9.51 2.28 1.80
C ASN A 108 -8.46 1.29 2.34
N LEU A 109 -7.37 1.83 2.87
CA LEU A 109 -6.28 1.09 3.53
C LEU A 109 -6.06 1.65 4.95
N GLU A 110 -7.13 1.88 5.71
CA GLU A 110 -7.07 2.48 7.05
C GLU A 110 -6.16 1.73 8.03
N TRP A 111 -5.96 0.43 7.84
CA TRP A 111 -5.03 -0.39 8.60
C TRP A 111 -3.56 0.05 8.48
N LEU A 112 -3.20 0.87 7.48
CA LEU A 112 -1.83 1.37 7.31
C LEU A 112 -1.39 2.34 8.41
N VAL A 113 -2.30 2.85 9.25
CA VAL A 113 -1.92 3.61 10.45
C VAL A 113 -1.11 2.76 11.43
N PHE A 114 -1.14 1.44 11.30
CA PHE A 114 -0.35 0.49 12.08
C PHE A 114 0.94 0.08 11.37
N ALA A 115 1.24 0.57 10.16
CA ALA A 115 2.48 0.28 9.43
C ALA A 115 3.40 1.53 9.41
N PRO A 116 3.96 1.97 10.55
CA PRO A 116 4.71 3.23 10.63
C PRO A 116 6.01 3.24 9.82
N ASN A 117 6.52 2.05 9.47
CA ASN A 117 7.80 1.89 8.77
C ASN A 117 7.65 1.71 7.25
N LEU A 118 6.46 1.94 6.69
CA LEU A 118 6.20 1.77 5.26
C LEU A 118 7.05 2.73 4.41
N ILE A 119 7.79 2.17 3.45
CA ILE A 119 8.70 2.87 2.52
C ILE A 119 8.09 2.95 1.12
N HIS A 120 7.42 1.88 0.68
CA HIS A 120 6.84 1.77 -0.65
C HIS A 120 5.35 1.40 -0.55
N LEU A 121 4.50 2.20 -1.20
CA LEU A 121 3.07 1.92 -1.32
C LEU A 121 2.64 1.94 -2.78
N HIS A 122 2.23 0.78 -3.28
CA HIS A 122 1.71 0.60 -4.63
C HIS A 122 0.25 0.16 -4.57
N VAL A 123 -0.64 0.89 -5.22
CA VAL A 123 -2.06 0.53 -5.31
C VAL A 123 -2.55 0.69 -6.74
N TYR A 124 -3.12 -0.37 -7.31
CA TYR A 124 -3.64 -0.30 -8.67
C TYR A 124 -4.90 -1.12 -8.93
N CYS A 125 -5.71 -0.65 -9.89
CA CYS A 125 -6.92 -1.31 -10.35
C CYS A 125 -7.96 -1.60 -9.23
N CYS A 126 -8.03 -0.77 -8.20
CA CYS A 126 -9.01 -0.89 -7.11
C CYS A 126 -10.15 0.11 -7.35
N SER A 127 -11.19 -0.33 -8.08
CA SER A 127 -12.18 0.60 -8.65
C SER A 127 -13.04 1.33 -7.62
N LYS A 128 -13.40 0.70 -6.49
CA LYS A 128 -14.19 1.33 -5.42
C LYS A 128 -13.36 2.09 -4.38
N MET A 129 -12.04 2.18 -4.56
CA MET A 129 -11.19 2.91 -3.63
C MET A 129 -11.48 4.41 -3.69
N THR A 130 -11.83 5.00 -2.56
CA THR A 130 -12.16 6.43 -2.45
C THR A 130 -11.10 7.21 -1.69
N THR A 131 -10.45 6.57 -0.71
CA THR A 131 -9.33 7.13 0.04
C THR A 131 -8.22 6.09 0.25
N ILE A 132 -6.99 6.51 0.55
CA ILE A 132 -5.96 5.59 1.07
C ILE A 132 -6.11 5.52 2.60
N LEU A 133 -6.05 6.66 3.27
CA LEU A 133 -6.30 6.80 4.71
C LEU A 133 -7.50 7.71 4.92
N GLY A 134 -8.65 7.14 5.28
CA GLY A 134 -9.90 7.86 5.53
C GLY A 134 -10.07 8.39 6.95
N LEU A 135 -9.38 7.80 7.93
CA LEU A 135 -9.48 8.17 9.34
C LEU A 135 -8.47 9.25 9.73
N ASN A 136 -8.96 10.32 10.37
CA ASN A 136 -8.15 11.33 11.01
C ASN A 136 -7.68 10.79 12.39
N ARG A 137 -6.46 10.25 12.45
CA ARG A 137 -5.84 9.84 13.73
C ARG A 137 -4.67 10.76 14.02
N THR A 138 -4.85 11.63 15.01
CA THR A 138 -3.86 12.61 15.46
C THR A 138 -2.67 11.99 16.21
N GLU A 139 -2.79 10.73 16.61
CA GLU A 139 -1.79 10.03 17.44
C GLU A 139 -0.77 9.23 16.63
N THR A 140 -0.97 9.08 15.33
CA THR A 140 -0.07 8.34 14.43
C THR A 140 0.44 9.24 13.32
N THR A 141 1.70 9.11 12.95
CA THR A 141 2.30 9.74 11.76
C THR A 141 2.45 8.72 10.63
N PRO A 142 1.35 8.31 9.98
CA PRO A 142 1.44 7.37 8.88
C PRO A 142 2.31 7.96 7.77
N PHE A 143 3.02 7.08 7.06
CA PHE A 143 3.88 7.43 5.93
C PHE A 143 5.09 8.32 6.27
N ALA A 144 5.48 8.42 7.54
CA ALA A 144 6.67 9.17 7.96
C ALA A 144 7.97 8.70 7.27
N LYS A 145 8.05 7.43 6.83
CA LYS A 145 9.19 6.85 6.09
C LYS A 145 8.93 6.64 4.60
N LEU A 146 7.76 7.05 4.10
CA LEU A 146 7.34 6.76 2.73
C LEU A 146 8.26 7.46 1.74
N THR A 147 8.82 6.67 0.82
CA THR A 147 9.75 7.11 -0.21
C THR A 147 9.12 7.03 -1.60
N VAL A 148 8.26 6.05 -1.86
CA VAL A 148 7.59 5.84 -3.15
C VAL A 148 6.10 5.60 -2.98
N LEU A 149 5.30 6.38 -3.71
CA LEU A 149 3.85 6.22 -3.81
C LEU A 149 3.46 6.02 -5.28
N LEU A 150 2.90 4.85 -5.61
CA LEU A 150 2.38 4.57 -6.96
C LEU A 150 0.87 4.28 -6.87
N LEU A 151 0.06 5.10 -7.52
CA LEU A 151 -1.40 4.96 -7.56
C LEU A 151 -1.88 4.89 -9.00
N GLY A 152 -2.55 3.80 -9.36
CA GLY A 152 -2.86 3.49 -10.75
C GLY A 152 -4.28 3.00 -10.98
N LYS A 153 -5.04 3.59 -11.91
CA LYS A 153 -6.40 3.15 -12.27
C LYS A 153 -7.32 3.07 -11.03
N LEU A 154 -7.40 4.17 -10.28
CA LEU A 154 -8.27 4.34 -9.12
C LEU A 154 -9.32 5.43 -9.43
N PRO A 155 -10.37 5.11 -10.21
CA PRO A 155 -11.28 6.10 -10.80
C PRO A 155 -12.09 6.91 -9.79
N HIS A 156 -12.23 6.42 -8.54
CA HIS A 156 -12.98 7.07 -7.48
C HIS A 156 -12.11 7.61 -6.33
N LEU A 157 -10.77 7.48 -6.45
CA LEU A 157 -9.85 7.98 -5.43
C LEU A 157 -9.82 9.50 -5.50
N TRP A 158 -10.45 10.16 -4.52
CA TRP A 158 -10.54 11.61 -4.48
C TRP A 158 -9.56 12.24 -3.48
N ARG A 159 -9.02 11.43 -2.54
CA ARG A 159 -8.12 11.90 -1.50
C ARG A 159 -7.15 10.80 -1.04
N ILE A 160 -5.87 11.12 -0.88
CA ILE A 160 -4.90 10.17 -0.31
C ILE A 160 -5.06 10.11 1.22
N CYS A 161 -4.99 11.25 1.91
CA CYS A 161 -5.15 11.36 3.37
C CYS A 161 -5.92 12.63 3.74
N GLU A 162 -6.55 12.64 4.93
CA GLU A 162 -7.30 13.80 5.47
C GLU A 162 -6.41 15.03 5.64
N ASN A 163 -5.22 14.83 6.24
CA ASN A 163 -4.28 15.90 6.54
C ASN A 163 -3.06 15.82 5.62
N PRO A 164 -2.40 16.96 5.34
CA PRO A 164 -1.05 16.94 4.78
C PRO A 164 -0.13 16.12 5.67
N LEU A 165 0.60 15.17 5.08
CA LEU A 165 1.47 14.29 5.84
C LEU A 165 2.90 14.84 5.85
N PRO A 166 3.63 14.74 6.98
CA PRO A 166 5.06 14.95 6.97
C PRO A 166 5.67 13.78 6.20
N VAL A 167 5.96 14.00 4.91
CA VAL A 167 6.58 13.01 4.02
C VAL A 167 8.03 13.41 3.69
N PRO A 168 8.92 13.54 4.70
CA PRO A 168 10.25 14.14 4.53
C PRO A 168 11.17 13.31 3.63
N PHE A 169 10.87 12.03 3.40
CA PHE A 169 11.69 11.12 2.60
C PHE A 169 11.07 10.79 1.25
N LEU A 170 9.95 11.41 0.87
CA LEU A 170 9.26 11.09 -0.38
C LEU A 170 10.11 11.51 -1.58
N LYS A 171 10.41 10.55 -2.45
CA LYS A 171 11.24 10.73 -3.64
C LYS A 171 10.45 10.55 -4.93
N LYS A 172 9.38 9.75 -4.93
CA LYS A 172 8.58 9.51 -6.12
C LYS A 172 7.09 9.40 -5.82
N ILE A 173 6.31 10.14 -6.58
CA ILE A 173 4.86 9.95 -6.71
C ILE A 173 4.59 9.61 -8.18
N LEU A 174 3.86 8.54 -8.43
CA LEU A 174 3.33 8.23 -9.77
C LEU A 174 1.83 8.04 -9.65
N ILE A 175 1.07 8.92 -10.29
CA ILE A 175 -0.38 8.83 -10.39
C ILE A 175 -0.74 8.56 -11.83
N HIS A 176 -1.57 7.56 -12.10
CA HIS A 176 -2.16 7.38 -13.42
C HIS A 176 -3.59 6.84 -13.31
N GLY A 177 -4.51 7.28 -14.17
CA GLY A 177 -5.91 6.84 -14.15
C GLY A 177 -6.63 7.12 -12.83
N CYS A 178 -6.32 8.24 -12.17
CA CYS A 178 -6.97 8.71 -10.94
C CYS A 178 -7.60 10.11 -11.16
N PRO A 179 -8.61 10.22 -12.05
CA PRO A 179 -9.08 11.51 -12.58
C PRO A 179 -9.73 12.44 -11.54
N VAL A 180 -10.20 11.91 -10.41
CA VAL A 180 -10.87 12.70 -9.36
C VAL A 180 -9.94 13.04 -8.18
N LEU A 181 -8.67 12.65 -8.22
CA LEU A 181 -7.68 13.00 -7.19
C LEU A 181 -7.17 14.42 -7.41
N THR A 182 -7.74 15.39 -6.69
CA THR A 182 -7.40 16.82 -6.89
C THR A 182 -6.32 17.33 -5.95
N ARG A 183 -5.94 16.59 -4.89
CA ARG A 183 -4.96 17.04 -3.90
C ARG A 183 -3.93 15.97 -3.57
N LEU A 184 -2.68 16.39 -3.41
CA LEU A 184 -1.60 15.55 -2.91
C LEU A 184 -1.34 15.83 -1.41
N PRO A 185 -0.86 14.86 -0.63
CA PRO A 185 -0.51 15.04 0.78
C PRO A 185 0.86 15.75 0.92
N LEU A 186 1.07 16.83 0.17
CA LEU A 186 2.29 17.62 0.14
C LEU A 186 2.04 18.98 0.79
N ASN A 187 3.06 19.54 1.42
CA ASN A 187 3.07 20.90 1.94
C ASN A 187 4.26 21.68 1.35
N SER A 188 4.28 23.00 1.55
CA SER A 188 5.31 23.90 1.02
C SER A 188 6.75 23.53 1.45
N SER A 189 6.94 22.88 2.61
CA SER A 189 8.25 22.40 3.07
C SER A 189 8.75 21.16 2.33
N SER A 190 7.86 20.39 1.70
CA SER A 190 8.22 19.20 0.91
C SER A 190 8.90 19.55 -0.42
N ALA A 191 8.69 20.78 -0.93
CA ALA A 191 9.25 21.24 -2.21
C ALA A 191 10.72 21.67 -2.12
N GLN A 192 11.21 22.07 -0.95
CA GLN A 192 12.52 22.70 -0.80
C GLN A 192 13.68 21.71 -0.57
N THR A 193 13.38 20.45 -0.29
CA THR A 193 14.37 19.50 0.27
C THR A 193 14.54 18.21 -0.52
N SER A 194 13.80 17.98 -1.60
CA SER A 194 13.71 16.65 -2.21
C SER A 194 14.00 16.65 -3.70
N ASN A 195 14.76 15.64 -4.15
CA ASN A 195 14.80 15.17 -5.54
C ASN A 195 13.46 14.49 -5.91
N LEU A 196 12.33 15.08 -5.50
CA LEU A 196 11.00 14.53 -5.68
C LEU A 196 10.64 14.56 -7.16
N ILE A 197 10.24 13.40 -7.66
CA ILE A 197 9.72 13.22 -9.01
C ILE A 197 8.22 12.93 -8.88
N ILE A 198 7.40 13.75 -9.54
CA ILE A 198 5.96 13.52 -9.66
C ILE A 198 5.66 13.16 -11.11
N GLU A 199 5.18 11.94 -11.34
CA GLU A 199 4.78 11.45 -12.65
C GLU A 199 3.25 11.31 -12.72
N GLY A 200 2.64 11.79 -13.80
CA GLY A 200 1.22 11.58 -14.05
C GLY A 200 0.75 12.19 -15.35
N GLU A 201 -0.54 12.03 -15.67
CA GLU A 201 -1.13 12.64 -16.87
C GLU A 201 -1.10 14.17 -16.78
N ASP A 202 -0.85 14.85 -17.90
CA ASP A 202 -0.83 16.32 -17.96
C ASP A 202 -2.17 16.92 -17.51
N GLU A 203 -3.29 16.30 -17.91
CA GLU A 203 -4.64 16.73 -17.50
C GLU A 203 -4.82 16.66 -15.99
N TRP A 204 -4.36 15.58 -15.36
CA TRP A 204 -4.41 15.41 -13.92
C TRP A 204 -3.54 16.46 -13.21
N TRP A 205 -2.29 16.63 -13.65
CA TRP A 205 -1.36 17.61 -13.07
C TRP A 205 -1.91 19.04 -13.13
N ASN A 206 -2.49 19.42 -14.27
CA ASN A 206 -3.07 20.75 -14.46
C ASN A 206 -4.37 20.96 -13.64
N GLY A 207 -5.07 19.87 -13.28
CA GLY A 207 -6.26 19.89 -12.45
C GLY A 207 -5.99 19.84 -10.93
N LEU A 208 -4.73 19.74 -10.49
CA LEU A 208 -4.40 19.72 -9.07
C LEU A 208 -4.72 21.06 -8.39
N GLU A 209 -5.39 20.97 -7.25
CA GLU A 209 -5.62 22.06 -6.32
C GLU A 209 -4.40 22.23 -5.41
N TRP A 210 -3.73 23.38 -5.55
CA TRP A 210 -2.59 23.76 -4.71
C TRP A 210 -3.04 24.74 -3.62
N GLU A 211 -2.34 24.74 -2.49
CA GLU A 211 -2.60 25.65 -1.36
C GLU A 211 -2.54 27.13 -1.81
N ASP A 212 -1.49 27.47 -2.56
CA ASP A 212 -1.31 28.77 -3.18
C ASP A 212 -0.46 28.65 -4.46
N GLN A 213 -0.28 29.78 -5.14
CA GLN A 213 0.56 29.85 -6.35
C GLN A 213 2.04 29.57 -6.05
N ALA A 214 2.52 29.84 -4.84
CA ALA A 214 3.91 29.60 -4.46
C ALA A 214 4.19 28.09 -4.33
N ALA A 215 3.29 27.34 -3.70
CA ALA A 215 3.33 25.89 -3.60
C ALA A 215 3.29 25.26 -4.99
N ARG A 216 2.35 25.68 -5.85
CA ARG A 216 2.32 25.23 -7.26
C ARG A 216 3.66 25.43 -7.94
N ASN A 217 4.19 26.66 -7.89
CA ASN A 217 5.46 27.00 -8.53
C ASN A 217 6.64 26.23 -7.97
N ALA A 218 6.62 25.90 -6.67
CA ALA A 218 7.68 25.13 -6.02
C ALA A 218 7.71 23.67 -6.49
N PHE A 219 6.57 23.08 -6.85
CA PHE A 219 6.48 21.71 -7.36
C PHE A 219 6.50 21.58 -8.89
N LEU A 220 6.35 22.67 -9.66
CA LEU A 220 6.49 22.65 -11.13
C LEU A 220 7.78 21.94 -11.61
N PRO A 221 8.97 22.18 -11.02
CA PRO A 221 10.19 21.50 -11.44
C PRO A 221 10.21 19.99 -11.15
N CYS A 222 9.35 19.50 -10.26
CA CYS A 222 9.25 18.09 -9.87
C CYS A 222 8.44 17.25 -10.87
N PHE A 223 7.57 17.88 -11.68
CA PHE A 223 6.63 17.16 -12.53
C PHE A 223 7.27 16.62 -13.82
N ARG A 224 6.94 15.38 -14.17
CA ARG A 224 7.31 14.70 -15.39
C ARG A 224 6.06 14.06 -16.01
N PRO A 225 5.67 14.41 -17.25
CA PRO A 225 4.52 13.79 -17.90
C PRO A 225 4.68 12.28 -17.98
N TYR A 226 3.60 11.56 -17.66
CA TYR A 226 3.58 10.10 -17.67
C TYR A 226 3.73 9.55 -19.09
N ASN A 227 4.72 8.69 -19.30
CA ASN A 227 4.96 8.02 -20.57
C ASN A 227 4.79 6.50 -20.40
N VAL A 228 3.94 5.88 -21.23
CA VAL A 228 3.40 4.50 -21.06
C VAL A 228 4.47 3.40 -20.90
N ARG A 229 5.75 3.68 -21.21
CA ARG A 229 6.88 2.75 -21.11
C ARG A 229 7.35 2.45 -19.68
N SER A 230 6.96 3.24 -18.68
CA SER A 230 7.43 3.11 -17.28
C SER A 230 6.86 1.89 -16.52
N LEU A 231 5.70 1.36 -16.90
CA LEU A 231 5.08 0.19 -16.24
C LEU A 231 5.86 -1.12 -16.43
N VAL A 232 6.57 -1.27 -17.55
CA VAL A 232 7.32 -2.50 -17.87
C VAL A 232 8.59 -2.61 -17.01
N GLN A 233 9.17 -1.49 -16.59
CA GLN A 233 10.36 -1.49 -15.74
C GLN A 233 10.03 -1.66 -14.25
N VAL A 234 8.92 -1.10 -13.76
CA VAL A 234 8.45 -1.35 -12.37
C VAL A 234 8.16 -2.84 -12.17
N ARG A 235 7.46 -3.49 -13.11
CA ARG A 235 7.21 -4.94 -13.01
C ARG A 235 8.45 -5.83 -13.16
N ARG A 236 9.50 -5.38 -13.85
CA ARG A 236 10.72 -6.16 -14.10
C ARG A 236 11.84 -5.89 -13.11
N GLY A 237 11.91 -4.70 -12.51
CA GLY A 237 12.95 -4.33 -11.55
C GLY A 237 12.80 -5.01 -10.19
N PHE A 238 11.56 -5.25 -9.74
CA PHE A 238 11.33 -5.83 -8.41
C PHE A 238 11.38 -7.37 -8.36
N SER A 239 11.29 -8.06 -9.51
CA SER A 239 11.64 -9.49 -9.57
C SER A 239 13.14 -9.75 -9.41
N GLN A 240 13.98 -8.72 -9.50
CA GLN A 240 15.44 -8.83 -9.38
C GLN A 240 16.01 -8.26 -8.07
N MET A 241 15.23 -7.54 -7.26
CA MET A 241 15.71 -6.97 -5.99
C MET A 241 15.61 -7.94 -4.78
N SER A 242 15.07 -9.14 -4.96
CA SER A 242 15.02 -10.19 -3.91
C SER A 242 16.19 -11.17 -3.94
N VAL A 243 17.26 -10.84 -4.67
CA VAL A 243 18.51 -11.59 -4.61
C VAL A 243 19.60 -10.56 -4.48
N HIS A 244 20.07 -10.28 -3.27
CA HIS A 244 21.44 -9.94 -2.88
C HIS A 244 21.53 -9.93 -1.36
#